data_AF-A0A9D4DD83-F1
#
_entry.id   AF-A0A9D4DD83-F1
#
_cell.length_a   1.000
_cell.length_b   1.000
_cell.length_c   1.000
_cell.angle_alpha   90.00
_cell.angle_beta   90.00
_cell.angle_gamma   90.00
#
_symmetry.space_group_name_H-M   'P 1'
#
loop_
_entity.id
_entity.type
_entity.pdbx_description
1 polymer ?
#
loop_
_entity_poly.entity_id
_entity_poly.type
_entity_poly.pdbx_seq_one_letter_code
_entity_poly.pdbx_strand_id
1 'polypeptide(L)'
;MQAIRFPTQYRVGNATLHVKPRMIAYVAVLLTAVIILLIYVIPSARGRGIHPGCDYRNCVQNSQDDPTYPLTKPLKTQFKTQFKIALVTDLDTDSKSETKKNTWLSYLLYGN
;
A
#
# COMPACT_ATOMS: atom_id res chain seq x y z
N MET A 1 66.13 -39.56 -2.99
CA MET A 1 65.72 -39.58 -1.58
C MET A 1 64.20 -39.53 -1.54
N GLN A 2 63.54 -40.64 -1.23
CA GLN A 2 62.08 -40.72 -1.21
C GLN A 2 61.62 -40.75 0.25
N ALA A 3 60.93 -39.70 0.68
CA ALA A 3 60.48 -39.57 2.07
C ALA A 3 59.20 -40.40 2.30
N ILE A 4 59.25 -41.30 3.27
CA ILE A 4 58.10 -42.07 3.74
C ILE A 4 57.19 -41.10 4.51
N ARG A 5 55.97 -40.87 4.01
CA ARG A 5 54.95 -40.08 4.71
C ARG A 5 54.08 -41.01 5.54
N PHE A 6 54.13 -40.86 6.86
CA PHE A 6 53.18 -41.53 7.75
C PHE A 6 51.83 -40.82 7.69
N PRO A 7 50.70 -41.54 7.74
CA PRO A 7 49.39 -40.91 7.81
C PRO A 7 49.25 -40.14 9.13
N THR A 8 48.78 -38.90 9.06
CA THR A 8 48.46 -38.11 10.25
C THR A 8 47.27 -38.75 10.98
N GLN A 9 47.44 -39.09 12.25
CA GLN A 9 46.33 -39.53 13.10
C GLN A 9 45.40 -38.34 13.35
N TYR A 10 44.35 -38.22 12.54
CA TYR A 10 43.29 -37.26 12.81
C TYR A 10 42.23 -37.94 13.68
N ARG A 11 41.97 -37.36 14.86
CA ARG A 11 40.93 -37.84 15.77
C ARG A 11 39.60 -37.22 15.35
N VAL A 12 38.76 -37.98 14.67
CA VAL A 12 37.36 -37.62 14.45
C VAL A 12 36.67 -37.70 15.82
N GLY A 13 36.45 -36.55 16.45
CA GLY A 13 35.65 -36.51 17.67
C GLY A 13 34.21 -36.90 17.32
N ASN A 14 33.78 -38.09 17.73
CA ASN A 14 32.36 -38.47 17.65
C ASN A 14 31.61 -37.75 18.77
N ALA A 15 31.15 -36.54 18.51
CA ALA A 15 30.35 -35.76 19.46
C ALA A 15 28.88 -36.22 19.39
N THR A 16 28.52 -37.22 20.17
CA THR A 16 27.11 -37.59 20.34
C THR A 16 26.46 -36.70 21.40
N LEU A 17 25.63 -35.76 20.95
CA LEU A 17 24.83 -34.91 21.83
C LEU A 17 23.69 -35.73 22.45
N HIS A 18 23.87 -36.16 23.70
CA HIS A 18 22.81 -36.82 24.46
C HIS A 18 21.83 -35.78 25.00
N VAL A 19 20.84 -35.42 24.19
CA VAL A 19 19.79 -34.49 24.60
C VAL A 19 18.83 -35.22 25.55
N LYS A 20 18.77 -34.78 26.81
CA LYS A 20 17.81 -35.32 27.77
C LYS A 20 16.41 -34.77 27.46
N PRO A 21 15.35 -35.60 27.49
CA PRO A 21 13.99 -35.15 27.17
C PRO A 21 13.49 -34.02 28.08
N ARG A 22 13.98 -33.97 29.33
CA ARG A 22 13.70 -32.88 30.28
C ARG A 22 14.23 -31.52 29.80
N MET A 23 15.40 -31.51 29.16
CA MET A 23 15.98 -30.27 28.61
C MET A 23 15.14 -29.74 27.45
N ILE A 24 14.64 -30.63 26.60
CA ILE A 24 13.73 -30.26 25.49
C ILE A 24 12.45 -29.65 26.05
N ALA A 25 11.88 -30.26 27.10
CA ALA A 25 10.68 -29.75 27.75
C ALA A 25 10.88 -28.32 28.30
N TYR A 26 12.01 -28.05 28.97
CA TYR A 26 12.31 -26.70 29.47
C TYR A 26 12.47 -25.67 28.36
N VAL A 27 13.18 -26.03 27.28
CA VAL A 27 13.36 -25.14 26.12
C VAL A 27 12.02 -24.84 25.45
N ALA A 28 11.15 -25.84 25.31
CA ALA A 28 9.81 -25.65 24.75
C ALA A 28 8.97 -24.69 25.60
N VAL A 29 8.97 -24.84 26.93
CA VAL A 29 8.25 -23.94 27.86
C VAL A 29 8.82 -22.52 27.82
N LEU A 30 10.14 -22.36 27.73
CA LEU A 30 10.77 -21.05 27.60
C LEU A 30 10.35 -20.36 26.30
N LEU A 31 10.39 -21.08 25.17
CA LEU A 31 10.02 -20.56 23.87
C LEU A 31 8.54 -20.15 23.82
N THR A 32 7.64 -20.94 24.39
CA THR A 32 6.21 -20.58 24.45
C THR A 32 5.98 -19.34 25.29
N ALA A 33 6.65 -19.21 26.44
CA ALA A 33 6.57 -18.01 27.27
C ALA A 33 7.07 -16.75 26.54
N VAL A 34 8.18 -16.86 25.79
CA VAL A 34 8.72 -15.76 24.98
C VAL A 34 7.76 -15.35 23.85
N ILE A 35 7.15 -16.33 23.16
CA ILE A 35 6.16 -16.04 22.11
C ILE A 35 4.94 -15.33 22.70
N ILE A 36 4.44 -15.77 23.85
CA ILE A 36 3.33 -15.13 24.56
C ILE A 36 3.71 -13.68 24.93
N LEU A 37 4.90 -13.47 25.50
CA LEU A 37 5.40 -12.13 25.83
C LEU A 37 5.46 -11.23 24.59
N LEU A 38 5.96 -11.73 23.47
CA LEU A 38 6.01 -10.96 22.21
C LEU A 38 4.62 -10.57 21.72
N ILE A 39 3.61 -11.45 21.84
CA ILE A 39 2.22 -11.12 21.46
C ILE A 39 1.66 -10.00 22.35
N TYR A 40 2.01 -9.97 23.64
CA TYR A 40 1.54 -8.94 24.57
C TYR A 40 2.32 -7.62 24.49
N VAL A 41 3.62 -7.67 24.17
CA VAL A 41 4.50 -6.48 24.13
C VAL A 41 4.47 -5.81 22.76
N ILE A 42 4.32 -6.56 21.67
CA ILE A 42 4.19 -5.98 20.35
C ILE A 42 2.79 -5.35 20.27
N PRO A 43 2.67 -4.01 20.20
CA PRO A 43 1.37 -3.39 20.00
C PRO A 43 0.80 -3.96 18.71
N SER A 44 -0.34 -4.64 18.82
CA SER A 44 -1.06 -5.08 17.65
C SER A 44 -1.35 -3.83 16.82
N ALA A 45 -0.80 -3.73 15.61
CA ALA A 45 -1.18 -2.73 14.61
C ALA A 45 -2.63 -2.95 14.11
N ARG A 46 -3.48 -3.58 14.93
CA ARG A 46 -4.92 -3.72 14.76
C ARG A 46 -5.61 -2.68 15.64
N GLY A 47 -5.64 -1.46 15.12
CA GLY A 47 -6.62 -0.47 15.57
C GLY A 47 -6.18 0.97 15.44
N ARG A 48 -6.94 1.71 14.63
CA ARG A 48 -7.27 3.12 14.84
C ARG A 48 -6.13 4.13 14.67
N GLY A 49 -5.91 4.51 13.43
CA GLY A 49 -5.53 5.90 13.14
C GLY A 49 -6.74 6.80 13.34
N ILE A 50 -7.04 7.20 14.58
CA ILE A 50 -7.82 8.41 14.84
C ILE A 50 -6.78 9.51 15.09
N HIS A 51 -6.37 10.24 14.06
CA HIS A 51 -5.84 11.60 14.20
C HIS A 51 -6.08 12.44 12.93
N PRO A 52 -6.37 13.74 13.09
CA PRO A 52 -6.92 14.61 12.07
C PRO A 52 -5.79 15.20 11.22
N GLY A 53 -5.56 14.66 10.04
CA GLY A 53 -4.39 15.03 9.24
C GLY A 53 -4.10 13.92 8.25
N CYS A 54 -4.90 13.91 7.20
CA CYS A 54 -5.08 12.79 6.33
C CYS A 54 -3.88 12.62 5.38
N ASP A 55 -3.22 11.45 5.41
CA ASP A 55 -2.21 11.02 4.41
C ASP A 55 -2.92 10.71 3.09
N TYR A 56 -2.60 11.47 2.03
CA TYR A 56 -3.27 11.49 0.72
C TYR A 56 -3.61 10.10 0.16
N ARG A 57 -2.77 9.08 0.42
CA ARG A 57 -2.98 7.71 -0.07
C ARG A 57 -4.08 6.92 0.65
N ASN A 58 -4.32 7.19 1.94
CA ASN A 58 -5.26 6.41 2.76
C ASN A 58 -6.67 7.02 2.81
N CYS A 59 -6.83 8.29 2.40
CA CYS A 59 -8.13 8.95 2.32
C CYS A 59 -8.93 8.50 1.10
N VAL A 60 -8.23 8.22 0.01
CA VAL A 60 -8.79 7.74 -1.26
C VAL A 60 -9.31 6.30 -1.15
N GLN A 61 -8.85 5.54 -0.15
CA GLN A 61 -9.28 4.14 0.02
C GLN A 61 -10.63 3.98 0.74
N ASN A 62 -11.10 5.03 1.43
CA ASN A 62 -12.40 5.03 2.12
C ASN A 62 -13.40 6.03 1.54
N SER A 63 -13.00 6.83 0.55
CA SER A 63 -13.96 7.47 -0.33
C SER A 63 -14.51 6.42 -1.28
N GLN A 64 -15.82 6.25 -1.29
CA GLN A 64 -16.51 5.66 -2.45
C GLN A 64 -16.40 6.69 -3.59
N ASP A 65 -15.19 6.85 -4.13
CA ASP A 65 -14.97 7.72 -5.26
C ASP A 65 -15.67 7.10 -6.46
N ASP A 66 -16.49 7.90 -7.15
CA ASP A 66 -17.10 7.49 -8.40
C ASP A 66 -16.01 7.44 -9.49
N PRO A 67 -15.65 6.25 -10.01
CA PRO A 67 -14.63 6.14 -11.04
C PRO A 67 -15.16 6.50 -12.44
N THR A 68 -16.41 6.97 -12.55
CA THR A 68 -17.06 7.25 -13.83
C THR A 68 -16.34 8.37 -14.58
N TYR A 69 -15.63 7.98 -15.64
CA TYR A 69 -15.08 8.90 -16.61
C TYR A 69 -15.15 8.29 -18.03
N PRO A 70 -15.55 9.07 -19.04
CA PRO A 70 -16.11 10.43 -18.98
C PRO A 70 -17.51 10.47 -18.36
N LEU A 71 -17.97 11.67 -17.94
CA LEU A 71 -19.30 11.89 -17.34
C LEU A 71 -20.46 11.35 -18.21
N THR A 72 -20.31 11.36 -19.52
CA THR A 72 -21.27 10.78 -20.48
C THR A 72 -20.61 9.59 -21.18
N LYS A 73 -21.25 8.41 -21.14
CA LYS A 73 -20.74 7.21 -21.80
C LYS A 73 -20.51 7.47 -23.31
N PRO A 74 -19.33 7.15 -23.87
CA PRO A 74 -19.06 7.34 -25.29
C PRO A 74 -20.00 6.53 -26.17
N LEU A 75 -20.45 7.10 -27.29
CA LEU A 75 -21.25 6.40 -28.29
C LEU A 75 -20.31 5.65 -29.23
N LYS A 76 -20.30 4.32 -29.12
CA LYS A 76 -19.52 3.44 -29.99
C LYS A 76 -20.37 2.97 -31.16
N THR A 77 -19.89 3.18 -32.38
CA THR A 77 -20.43 2.56 -33.61
C THR A 77 -19.37 1.63 -34.21
N GLN A 78 -19.73 0.91 -35.28
CA GLN A 78 -18.78 0.02 -35.97
C GLN A 78 -17.52 0.75 -36.48
N PHE A 79 -17.62 2.05 -36.75
CA PHE A 79 -16.56 2.80 -37.46
C PHE A 79 -15.96 3.95 -36.65
N LYS A 80 -16.61 4.39 -35.55
CA LYS A 80 -16.11 5.50 -34.72
C LYS A 80 -16.57 5.40 -33.26
N THR A 81 -15.83 6.07 -32.39
CA THR A 81 -16.27 6.39 -31.03
C THR A 81 -16.49 7.89 -30.94
N GLN A 82 -17.68 8.29 -30.52
CA GLN A 82 -18.06 9.70 -30.35
C GLN A 82 -18.08 10.05 -28.86
N PHE A 83 -17.50 11.19 -28.51
CA PHE A 83 -17.41 11.67 -27.13
C PHE A 83 -18.14 13.01 -27.01
N LYS A 84 -18.93 13.17 -25.95
CA LYS A 84 -19.46 14.50 -25.61
C LYS A 84 -18.31 15.34 -25.05
N ILE A 85 -18.07 16.49 -25.66
CA ILE A 85 -17.02 17.43 -25.25
C ILE A 85 -17.66 18.75 -24.81
N ALA A 86 -16.94 19.52 -24.01
CA ALA A 86 -17.34 20.89 -23.69
C ALA A 86 -16.12 21.80 -23.56
N LEU A 87 -16.28 23.06 -23.94
CA LEU A 87 -15.29 24.12 -23.80
C LEU A 87 -15.87 25.20 -22.89
N VAL A 88 -15.03 25.72 -22.00
CA VAL A 88 -15.40 26.82 -21.09
C VAL A 88 -14.62 28.06 -21.50
N THR A 89 -15.29 29.21 -21.56
CA THR A 89 -14.64 30.48 -21.88
C THR A 89 -13.93 31.07 -20.68
N ASP A 90 -12.71 31.56 -20.90
CA ASP A 90 -12.12 32.60 -20.07
C ASP A 90 -12.44 33.96 -20.71
N LEU A 91 -13.04 34.86 -19.94
CA LEU A 91 -13.41 36.21 -20.41
C LEU A 91 -12.58 37.30 -19.71
N ASP A 92 -11.58 36.92 -18.91
CA ASP A 92 -10.78 37.86 -18.12
C ASP A 92 -11.65 38.86 -17.34
N THR A 93 -11.40 40.17 -17.49
CA THR A 93 -12.13 41.24 -16.82
C THR A 93 -13.58 41.39 -17.30
N ASP A 94 -13.85 40.95 -18.52
CA ASP A 94 -15.16 41.08 -19.18
C ASP A 94 -16.15 40.01 -18.68
N SER A 95 -15.69 39.11 -17.80
CA SER A 95 -16.59 38.22 -17.06
C SER A 95 -17.54 38.97 -16.12
N LYS A 96 -17.21 40.18 -15.65
CA LYS A 96 -18.04 40.92 -14.68
C LYS A 96 -19.36 41.40 -15.30
N SER A 97 -20.48 41.01 -14.70
CA SER A 97 -21.82 41.39 -15.16
C SER A 97 -22.09 42.89 -14.99
N GLU A 98 -22.55 43.54 -16.06
CA GLU A 98 -22.97 44.93 -16.05
C GLU A 98 -24.33 45.15 -15.36
N THR A 99 -25.23 44.16 -15.47
CA THR A 99 -26.61 44.27 -14.98
C THR A 99 -26.81 43.75 -13.57
N LYS A 100 -25.94 42.82 -13.12
CA LYS A 100 -26.04 42.21 -11.79
C LYS A 100 -24.82 42.55 -10.95
N LYS A 101 -25.07 43.19 -9.80
CA LYS A 101 -24.02 43.54 -8.83
C LYS A 101 -23.32 42.27 -8.34
N ASN A 102 -21.98 42.32 -8.26
CA ASN A 102 -21.13 41.24 -7.75
C ASN A 102 -21.37 39.88 -8.43
N THR A 103 -21.57 39.87 -9.75
CA THR A 103 -21.76 38.65 -10.54
C THR A 103 -20.73 38.58 -11.65
N TRP A 104 -20.20 37.38 -11.91
CA TRP A 104 -19.28 37.10 -13.01
C TRP A 104 -19.81 35.93 -13.85
N LEU A 105 -19.57 35.96 -15.15
CA LEU A 105 -20.11 35.05 -16.15
C LEU A 105 -18.98 34.29 -16.84
N SER A 106 -19.28 33.05 -17.23
CA SER A 106 -18.52 32.25 -18.18
C SER A 106 -19.52 31.42 -18.99
N TYR A 107 -19.11 30.97 -20.17
CA TYR A 107 -19.95 30.23 -21.09
C TYR A 107 -19.40 28.83 -21.29
N LEU A 108 -20.29 27.84 -21.22
CA LEU A 108 -19.99 26.44 -21.48
C LEU A 108 -20.60 26.05 -22.83
N LEU A 109 -19.74 25.79 -23.81
CA LEU A 109 -20.11 25.33 -25.14
C LEU A 109 -19.98 23.81 -25.22
N TYR A 110 -21.03 23.11 -25.63
CA TYR A 110 -21.03 21.66 -25.80
C TYR A 110 -20.84 21.24 -27.26
N GLY A 111 -20.22 20.08 -27.47
CA GLY A 111 -20.07 19.43 -28.77
C GLY A 111 -20.06 17.91 -28.64
N ASN A 112 -19.96 17.22 -29.79
CA ASN A 112 -19.86 15.77 -29.89
C ASN A 112 -18.77 15.36 -30.90
#